data_AF-A0A1X7SFF5-F1
#
_entry.id   AF-A0A1X7SFF5-F1
#
_cell.length_a   1.000
_cell.length_b   1.000
_cell.length_c   1.000
_cell.angle_alpha   90.00
_cell.angle_beta   90.00
_cell.angle_gamma   90.00
#
_symmetry.space_group_name_H-M   'P 1'
#
loop_
_entity.id
_entity.type
_entity.pdbx_description
1 polymer ?
#
loop_
_entity_poly.entity_id
_entity_poly.type
_entity_poly.pdbx_seq_one_letter_code
_entity_poly.pdbx_strand_id
1 'polypeptide(L)'
;MGDPQEMVRQAKNLAEATSALVNAIRREAENETDPDARHRLLDAAKALADATSKMVEAAKMAAKNPNDENAEKNLRMAAEHLRAVTNATAMSAMKKKAIKKLEMAAKQASAVSTQLIAAAQGAGASNSYKHGL
;
A
#
# COMPACT_ATOMS: atom_id res chain seq x y z
N MET A 1 17.97 8.06 -2.48
CA MET A 1 17.46 8.50 -1.18
C MET A 1 15.95 8.61 -1.32
N GLY A 2 15.17 7.98 -0.46
CA GLY A 2 13.72 8.19 -0.48
C GLY A 2 13.45 9.60 0.01
N ASP A 3 13.18 10.53 -0.89
CA ASP A 3 12.85 11.89 -0.49
C ASP A 3 11.65 11.85 0.47
N PRO A 4 11.75 12.44 1.66
CA PRO A 4 10.65 12.43 2.64
C PRO A 4 9.35 13.00 2.05
N GLN A 5 9.46 13.94 1.11
CA GLN A 5 8.33 14.45 0.33
C GLN A 5 7.70 13.39 -0.57
N GLU A 6 8.51 12.55 -1.22
CA GLU A 6 8.02 11.47 -2.08
C GLU A 6 7.35 10.36 -1.26
N MET A 7 7.86 10.06 -0.06
CA MET A 7 7.23 9.09 0.86
C MET A 7 5.81 9.50 1.26
N VAL A 8 5.63 10.77 1.63
CA VAL A 8 4.30 11.31 1.99
C VAL A 8 3.39 11.35 0.77
N ARG A 9 3.92 11.73 -0.40
CA ARG A 9 3.15 11.78 -1.65
C ARG A 9 2.65 10.40 -2.06
N GLN A 10 3.51 9.38 -2.01
CA GLN A 10 3.12 8.00 -2.31
C GLN A 10 2.11 7.46 -1.31
N ALA A 11 2.29 7.77 -0.03
CA ALA A 11 1.31 7.39 0.98
C ALA A 11 -0.06 8.05 0.75
N LYS A 12 -0.07 9.31 0.31
CA LYS A 12 -1.30 10.04 -0.01
C LYS A 12 -2.01 9.47 -1.24
N ASN A 13 -1.28 9.23 -2.32
CA ASN A 13 -1.81 8.55 -3.51
C ASN A 13 -2.41 7.18 -3.15
N LEU A 14 -1.73 6.44 -2.29
CA LEU A 14 -2.19 5.15 -1.81
C LEU A 14 -3.45 5.30 -0.93
N ALA A 15 -3.53 6.32 -0.08
CA ALA A 15 -4.73 6.62 0.71
C ALA A 15 -5.96 6.90 -0.16
N GLU A 16 -5.77 7.63 -1.27
CA GLU A 16 -6.82 7.88 -2.25
C GLU A 16 -7.24 6.59 -2.95
N ALA A 17 -6.28 5.79 -3.41
CA ALA A 17 -6.55 4.50 -4.05
C ALA A 17 -7.28 3.53 -3.11
N THR A 18 -6.84 3.43 -1.86
CA THR A 18 -7.50 2.59 -0.86
C THR A 18 -8.90 3.10 -0.54
N SER A 19 -9.11 4.42 -0.42
CA SER A 19 -10.46 4.97 -0.19
C SER A 19 -11.42 4.60 -1.30
N ALA A 20 -10.98 4.67 -2.56
CA ALA A 20 -11.77 4.22 -3.70
C ALA A 20 -12.08 2.71 -3.64
N LEU A 21 -11.10 1.90 -3.20
CA LEU A 21 -11.21 0.45 -3.10
C LEU A 21 -12.15 0.03 -1.96
N VAL A 22 -12.05 0.66 -0.78
CA VAL A 22 -12.97 0.49 0.36
C VAL A 22 -14.40 0.85 -0.02
N ASN A 23 -14.60 1.94 -0.77
CA ASN A 23 -15.92 2.33 -1.25
C ASN A 23 -16.48 1.30 -2.25
N ALA A 24 -15.66 0.80 -3.17
CA ALA A 24 -16.05 -0.25 -4.10
C ALA A 24 -16.44 -1.54 -3.37
N ILE A 25 -15.66 -1.97 -2.38
CA ILE A 25 -15.97 -3.17 -1.57
C ILE A 25 -17.27 -2.98 -0.79
N ARG A 26 -17.49 -1.81 -0.17
CA ARG A 26 -18.74 -1.51 0.53
C ARG A 26 -19.94 -1.63 -0.41
N ARG A 27 -19.86 -1.06 -1.62
CA ARG A 27 -20.92 -1.18 -2.62
C ARG A 27 -21.16 -2.63 -3.04
N GLU A 28 -20.10 -3.42 -3.23
CA GLU A 28 -20.23 -4.85 -3.53
C GLU A 28 -20.91 -5.59 -2.36
N ALA A 29 -20.52 -5.29 -1.13
CA ALA A 29 -21.10 -5.86 0.09
C ALA A 29 -22.58 -5.48 0.26
N GLU A 30 -23.01 -4.30 -0.21
CA GLU A 30 -24.42 -3.89 -0.23
C GLU A 30 -25.25 -4.66 -1.27
N ASN A 31 -24.64 -5.07 -2.37
CA ASN A 31 -25.29 -5.89 -3.41
C ASN A 31 -25.15 -7.40 -3.15
N GLU A 32 -24.35 -7.80 -2.16
CA GLU A 32 -24.13 -9.20 -1.82
C GLU A 32 -25.30 -9.74 -0.97
N THR A 33 -25.88 -10.82 -1.46
CA THR A 33 -27.00 -11.54 -0.82
C THR A 33 -26.52 -12.49 0.27
N ASP A 34 -25.28 -12.96 0.20
CA ASP A 34 -24.70 -13.86 1.20
C ASP A 34 -24.19 -13.06 2.41
N PRO A 35 -24.78 -13.27 3.61
CA PRO A 35 -24.43 -12.48 4.80
C PRO A 35 -22.97 -12.68 5.23
N ASP A 36 -22.42 -13.89 5.09
CA ASP A 36 -21.04 -14.21 5.41
C ASP A 36 -20.06 -13.49 4.46
N ALA A 37 -20.32 -13.52 3.14
CA ALA A 37 -19.52 -12.82 2.15
C ALA A 37 -19.60 -11.30 2.33
N ARG A 38 -20.80 -10.76 2.59
CA ARG A 38 -20.99 -9.35 2.94
C ARG A 38 -20.15 -8.96 4.16
N HIS A 39 -20.20 -9.76 5.21
CA HIS A 39 -19.43 -9.49 6.43
C HIS A 39 -17.92 -9.51 6.17
N ARG A 40 -17.44 -10.50 5.41
CA ARG A 40 -16.03 -10.58 4.97
C ARG A 40 -15.59 -9.38 4.14
N LEU A 41 -16.42 -8.92 3.22
CA LEU A 41 -16.13 -7.73 2.41
C LEU A 41 -16.05 -6.47 3.28
N LEU A 42 -16.99 -6.29 4.22
CA LEU A 42 -16.96 -5.15 5.14
C LEU A 42 -15.75 -5.18 6.08
N ASP A 43 -15.36 -6.36 6.55
CA ASP A 43 -14.18 -6.55 7.39
C ASP A 43 -12.89 -6.22 6.60
N ALA A 44 -12.78 -6.73 5.37
CA ALA A 44 -11.70 -6.41 4.47
C ALA A 44 -11.60 -4.90 4.17
N ALA A 45 -12.73 -4.24 3.94
CA ALA A 45 -12.79 -2.80 3.73
C ALA A 45 -12.32 -2.01 4.97
N LYS A 46 -12.68 -2.44 6.18
CA LYS A 46 -12.18 -1.86 7.43
C LYS A 46 -10.68 -2.07 7.59
N ALA A 47 -10.21 -3.31 7.38
CA ALA A 47 -8.80 -3.65 7.50
C ALA A 47 -7.93 -2.83 6.53
N LEU A 48 -8.41 -2.62 5.29
CA LEU A 48 -7.74 -1.78 4.30
C LEU A 48 -7.62 -0.33 4.75
N ALA A 49 -8.69 0.24 5.28
CA ALA A 49 -8.70 1.62 5.78
C ALA A 49 -7.78 1.80 7.00
N ASP A 50 -7.76 0.83 7.92
CA ASP A 50 -6.88 0.81 9.09
C ASP A 50 -5.41 0.69 8.69
N ALA A 51 -5.07 -0.30 7.86
CA ALA A 51 -3.72 -0.52 7.38
C ALA A 51 -3.20 0.68 6.58
N THR A 52 -4.05 1.31 5.77
CA THR A 52 -3.68 2.50 5.01
C THR A 52 -3.46 3.71 5.91
N SER A 53 -4.32 3.95 6.91
CA SER A 53 -4.12 5.03 7.88
C SER A 53 -2.80 4.86 8.62
N LYS A 54 -2.49 3.65 9.10
CA LYS A 54 -1.21 3.32 9.75
C LYS A 54 -0.03 3.54 8.82
N MET A 55 -0.14 3.16 7.55
CA MET A 55 0.93 3.38 6.56
C MET A 55 1.18 4.87 6.30
N VAL A 56 0.12 5.68 6.17
CA VAL A 56 0.24 7.13 5.96
C VAL A 56 0.87 7.81 7.17
N GLU A 57 0.48 7.39 8.38
CA GLU A 57 1.05 7.92 9.61
C GLU A 57 2.53 7.57 9.74
N ALA A 58 2.89 6.31 9.48
CA ALA A 58 4.28 5.86 9.47
C ALA A 58 5.10 6.57 8.39
N ALA A 59 4.54 6.80 7.19
CA ALA A 59 5.20 7.51 6.10
C ALA A 59 5.46 8.98 6.47
N LYS A 60 4.51 9.64 7.12
CA LYS A 60 4.69 11.01 7.65
C LYS A 60 5.76 11.06 8.73
N MET A 61 5.77 10.09 9.65
CA MET A 61 6.79 10.03 10.70
C MET A 61 8.19 9.79 10.13
N ALA A 62 8.32 8.85 9.20
CA ALA A 62 9.58 8.56 8.51
C ALA A 62 10.03 9.74 7.63
N ALA A 63 9.09 10.46 7.02
CA ALA A 63 9.40 11.69 6.29
C ALA A 63 9.88 12.82 7.19
N LYS A 64 9.30 12.93 8.40
CA LYS A 64 9.70 13.92 9.39
C LYS A 64 11.06 13.59 10.02
N ASN A 65 11.36 12.30 10.18
CA ASN A 65 12.60 11.79 10.76
C ASN A 65 13.19 10.65 9.89
N PRO A 66 13.85 10.98 8.78
CA PRO A 66 14.39 9.97 7.85
C PRO A 66 15.58 9.17 8.40
N ASN A 67 16.17 9.61 9.53
CA ASN A 67 17.24 8.90 10.23
C ASN A 67 16.72 8.01 11.37
N ASP A 68 15.41 7.95 11.60
CA ASP A 68 14.82 7.17 12.69
C ASP A 68 14.52 5.74 12.23
N GLU A 69 15.30 4.78 12.73
CA GLU A 69 15.14 3.36 12.38
C GLU A 69 13.77 2.80 12.78
N ASN A 70 13.15 3.32 13.84
CA ASN A 70 11.81 2.87 14.25
C ASN A 70 10.75 3.39 13.27
N ALA A 71 10.88 4.61 12.78
CA ALA A 71 10.01 5.16 11.76
C ALA A 71 10.12 4.36 10.45
N GLU A 72 11.34 3.97 10.05
CA GLU A 72 11.54 3.12 8.86
C GLU A 72 10.96 1.72 9.05
N LYS A 73 11.19 1.08 10.22
CA LYS A 73 10.58 -0.23 10.55
C LYS A 73 9.06 -0.18 10.55
N ASN A 74 8.47 0.83 11.19
CA ASN A 74 7.01 1.00 11.24
C ASN A 74 6.43 1.18 9.84
N LEU A 75 7.10 1.96 8.98
CA LEU A 75 6.65 2.13 7.60
C LEU A 75 6.68 0.81 6.82
N ARG A 76 7.76 0.02 6.93
CA ARG A 76 7.85 -1.29 6.28
C ARG A 76 6.77 -2.24 6.77
N MET A 77 6.58 -2.33 8.09
CA MET A 77 5.54 -3.18 8.68
C MET A 77 4.15 -2.75 8.22
N ALA A 78 3.85 -1.46 8.19
CA ALA A 78 2.57 -0.94 7.73
C ALA A 78 2.33 -1.21 6.24
N ALA A 79 3.36 -1.06 5.39
CA ALA A 79 3.27 -1.37 3.97
C ALA A 79 3.05 -2.87 3.71
N GLU A 80 3.75 -3.74 4.46
CA GLU A 80 3.59 -5.19 4.33
C GLU A 80 2.22 -5.66 4.84
N HIS A 81 1.75 -5.09 5.95
CA HIS A 81 0.41 -5.35 6.47
C HIS A 81 -0.67 -4.91 5.47
N LEU A 82 -0.54 -3.71 4.89
CA LEU A 82 -1.47 -3.24 3.86
C LEU A 82 -1.49 -4.16 2.63
N ARG A 83 -0.32 -4.64 2.20
CA ARG A 83 -0.21 -5.59 1.09
C ARG A 83 -0.90 -6.90 1.41
N ALA A 84 -0.70 -7.44 2.61
CA ALA A 84 -1.35 -8.67 3.06
C ALA A 84 -2.88 -8.53 3.07
N VAL A 85 -3.38 -7.43 3.65
CA VAL A 85 -4.82 -7.12 3.67
C VAL A 85 -5.37 -6.94 2.26
N THR A 86 -4.68 -6.21 1.39
CA THR A 86 -5.09 -6.03 -0.01
C THR A 86 -5.17 -7.36 -0.75
N ASN A 87 -4.21 -8.27 -0.52
CA ASN A 87 -4.20 -9.59 -1.13
C ASN A 87 -5.33 -10.48 -0.59
N ALA A 88 -5.57 -10.47 0.72
CA ALA A 88 -6.69 -11.18 1.34
C ALA A 88 -8.05 -10.65 0.86
N THR A 89 -8.15 -9.33 0.67
CA THR A 89 -9.33 -8.67 0.13
C THR A 89 -9.54 -9.03 -1.34
N ALA A 90 -8.47 -9.04 -2.14
CA ALA A 90 -8.53 -9.45 -3.53
C ALA A 90 -9.00 -10.91 -3.68
N MET A 91 -8.51 -11.80 -2.82
CA MET A 91 -8.95 -13.21 -2.75
C MET A 91 -10.41 -13.33 -2.33
N SER A 92 -10.87 -12.53 -1.36
CA SER A 92 -12.27 -12.53 -0.90
C SER A 92 -13.23 -11.92 -1.93
N ALA A 93 -12.77 -10.94 -2.71
CA ALA A 93 -13.52 -10.27 -3.77
C ALA A 93 -13.52 -11.05 -5.11
N MET A 94 -12.98 -12.28 -5.16
CA MET A 94 -12.86 -13.08 -6.39
C MET A 94 -14.19 -13.55 -7.01
N LYS A 95 -15.36 -13.20 -6.44
CA LYS A 95 -16.66 -13.40 -7.12
C LYS A 95 -16.86 -12.37 -8.25
N LYS A 96 -16.17 -12.64 -9.37
CA LYS A 96 -16.46 -12.31 -10.77
C LYS A 96 -16.55 -10.85 -11.27
N LYS A 97 -16.65 -9.80 -10.46
CA LYS A 97 -16.70 -8.40 -11.00
C LYS A 97 -15.70 -7.40 -10.41
N ALA A 98 -15.33 -7.49 -9.13
CA ALA A 98 -14.35 -6.59 -8.51
C ALA A 98 -12.91 -6.76 -9.02
N ILE A 99 -12.54 -7.97 -9.47
CA ILE A 99 -11.16 -8.37 -9.83
C ILE A 99 -10.49 -7.40 -10.79
N LYS A 100 -11.13 -6.96 -11.89
CA LYS A 100 -10.43 -6.15 -12.90
C LYS A 100 -9.93 -4.81 -12.37
N LYS A 101 -10.71 -4.15 -11.50
CA LYS A 101 -10.30 -2.86 -10.89
C LYS A 101 -9.29 -3.08 -9.77
N LEU A 102 -9.47 -4.13 -8.98
CA LEU A 102 -8.58 -4.50 -7.89
C LEU A 102 -7.22 -5.02 -8.39
N GLU A 103 -7.19 -5.73 -9.51
CA GLU A 103 -5.96 -6.21 -10.16
C GLU A 103 -5.16 -5.06 -10.75
N MET A 104 -5.82 -4.05 -11.35
CA MET A 104 -5.14 -2.83 -11.79
C MET A 104 -4.57 -2.05 -10.60
N ALA A 105 -5.36 -1.86 -9.53
CA ALA A 105 -4.92 -1.19 -8.31
C ALA A 105 -3.76 -1.95 -7.63
N ALA A 106 -3.84 -3.28 -7.55
CA ALA A 106 -2.79 -4.14 -7.00
C ALA A 106 -1.53 -4.16 -7.87
N LYS A 107 -1.65 -4.15 -9.20
CA LYS A 107 -0.51 -4.01 -10.12
C LYS A 107 0.17 -2.67 -9.97
N GLN A 108 -0.58 -1.58 -9.83
CA GLN A 108 -0.01 -0.27 -9.56
C GLN A 108 0.68 -0.23 -8.20
N ALA A 109 0.03 -0.75 -7.15
CA ALA A 109 0.62 -0.84 -5.81
C ALA A 109 1.91 -1.69 -5.80
N SER A 110 1.94 -2.81 -6.54
CA SER A 110 3.14 -3.64 -6.68
C SER A 110 4.25 -2.91 -7.45
N ALA A 111 3.94 -2.23 -8.55
CA ALA A 111 4.92 -1.48 -9.32
C ALA A 111 5.53 -0.34 -8.49
N VAL A 112 4.69 0.39 -7.74
CA VAL A 112 5.12 1.43 -6.81
C VAL A 112 5.99 0.84 -5.71
N SER A 113 5.61 -0.31 -5.13
CA SER A 113 6.40 -0.99 -4.10
C SER A 113 7.77 -1.43 -4.61
N THR A 114 7.84 -2.00 -5.83
CA THR A 114 9.11 -2.38 -6.46
C THR A 114 9.98 -1.17 -6.76
N GLN A 115 9.40 -0.07 -7.23
CA GLN A 115 10.12 1.19 -7.44
C GLN A 115 10.60 1.80 -6.12
N LEU A 116 9.80 1.71 -5.05
CA LEU A 116 10.16 2.20 -3.72
C LEU A 116 11.34 1.40 -3.13
N ILE A 117 11.32 0.08 -3.28
CA ILE A 117 12.40 -0.82 -2.84
C ILE A 117 13.67 -0.58 -3.66
N ALA A 118 13.57 -0.45 -4.99
CA ALA A 118 14.71 -0.15 -5.85
C ALA A 118 15.33 1.22 -5.54
N ALA A 119 14.52 2.24 -5.27
CA ALA A 119 14.99 3.56 -4.85
C ALA A 119 15.66 3.56 -3.46
N ALA A 120 15.23 2.67 -2.56
CA ALA A 120 15.87 2.46 -1.26
C ALA A 120 17.22 1.72 -1.38
N GLN A 121 17.37 0.78 -2.32
CA GLN A 121 18.61 0.01 -2.52
C GLN A 121 19.68 0.74 -3.34
N GLY A 122 19.31 1.73 -4.17
CA GLY A 122 20.25 2.54 -4.95
C GLY A 122 21.17 3.46 -4.14
N ALA A 123 21.00 3.56 -2.83
CA ALA A 123 21.85 4.38 -1.96
C ALA A 123 23.18 3.71 -1.53
N GLY A 124 23.41 2.44 -1.86
CA GLY A 124 24.63 1.70 -1.46
C GLY A 124 25.67 1.44 -2.56
N ALA A 125 25.38 1.70 -3.83
CA ALA A 125 26.20 1.18 -4.95
C ALA A 125 26.45 2.20 -6.08
N SER A 126 26.72 3.46 -5.74
CA SER A 126 27.18 4.45 -6.72
C SER A 126 28.33 5.29 -6.17
N ASN A 127 29.39 4.63 -5.72
CA ASN A 127 30.71 5.25 -5.61
C ASN A 127 31.80 4.25 -5.99
N SER A 128 31.87 3.84 -7.27
CA SER A 128 33.05 3.11 -7.76
C SER A 128 33.23 3.02 -9.27
N TYR A 129 32.59 3.80 -10.14
CA TYR A 129 32.97 3.74 -11.58
C TYR A 129 32.81 5.09 -12.28
N LYS A 130 33.83 5.95 -12.16
CA LYS A 130 34.26 6.94 -13.18
C LYS A 130 35.42 7.79 -12.68
N HIS A 131 36.64 7.26 -12.75
CA HIS A 131 37.75 8.00 -13.37
C HIS A 131 38.86 7.00 -13.73
N GLY A 132 38.84 6.53 -14.97
CA GLY A 132 40.03 6.01 -15.61
C GLY A 132 40.78 7.18 -16.22
N LEU A 133 42.02 7.38 -15.78
CA LEU A 133 43.13 8.00 -16.49
C LEU A 133 44.41 7.59 -15.77
#